data_AF-A0A7Y3RJX4-F1
#
_entry.id   AF-A0A7Y3RJX4-F1
#
_cell.length_a   1.000
_cell.length_b   1.000
_cell.length_c   1.000
_cell.angle_alpha   90.00
_cell.angle_beta   90.00
_cell.angle_gamma   90.00
#
_symmetry.space_group_name_H-M   'P 1'
#
loop_
_entity.id
_entity.type
_entity.pdbx_description
1 polymer ?
#
loop_
_entity_poly.entity_id
_entity_poly.type
_entity_poly.pdbx_seq_one_letter_code
_entity_poly.pdbx_strand_id
1 'polypeptide(L)' 'MSLGNIMLGAVLVAAALYVGVLVTGMIALWPYGAIGLGIFAFIGIILGATVVQRLNDKEGEHYSRNVKE' A
#
# COMPACT_ATOMS: atom_id res chain seq x y z
N MET A 1 -12.36 21.58 7.83
CA MET A 1 -11.31 20.54 7.94
C MET A 1 -10.18 21.11 8.78
N SER A 2 -9.60 20.33 9.70
CA SER A 2 -8.41 20.77 10.44
C SER A 2 -7.24 20.92 9.47
N LEU A 3 -6.32 21.85 9.75
CA LEU A 3 -5.11 22.05 8.95
C LEU A 3 -4.30 20.74 8.80
N GLY A 4 -4.28 19.92 9.86
CA GLY A 4 -3.65 18.60 9.85
C GLY A 4 -4.24 17.66 8.81
N ASN A 5 -5.57 17.61 8.65
CA ASN A 5 -6.21 16.74 7.67
C ASN A 5 -5.94 17.19 6.22
N ILE A 6 -5.82 18.50 5.99
CA ILE A 6 -5.48 19.06 4.67
C ILE A 6 -4.03 18.71 4.31
N MET A 7 -3.10 18.85 5.25
CA MET A 7 -1.69 18.51 5.04
C MET A 7 -1.49 17.01 4.80
N LEU A 8 -2.19 16.17 5.57
CA LEU A 8 -2.17 14.72 5.35
C LEU A 8 -2.66 14.36 3.94
N GLY A 9 -3.76 14.98 3.49
CA GLY A 9 -4.27 14.79 2.13
C GLY A 9 -3.26 15.18 1.06
N ALA A 10 -2.59 16.33 1.22
CA ALA A 10 -1.57 16.78 0.28
C ALA A 10 -0.36 15.83 0.21
N VAL A 11 0.11 15.33 1.36
CA VAL A 11 1.20 14.35 1.42
C VAL A 11 0.82 13.05 0.73
N LEU A 12 -0.41 12.56 0.92
CA LEU A 12 -0.89 11.34 0.26
C LEU A 12 -0.95 11.51 -1.26
N VAL A 13 -1.43 12.66 -1.75
CA VAL A 13 -1.46 12.95 -3.19
C VAL A 13 -0.04 13.04 -3.77
N ALA A 14 0.87 13.75 -3.10
CA ALA A 14 2.26 13.86 -3.53
C ALA A 14 2.96 12.49 -3.57
N ALA A 15 2.74 11.66 -2.55
CA ALA A 15 3.26 10.30 -2.50
C ALA A 15 2.72 9.44 -3.65
N ALA A 16 1.41 9.52 -3.92
CA ALA A 16 0.80 8.78 -5.03
C ALA A 16 1.36 9.21 -6.40
N LEU A 17 1.53 10.52 -6.62
CA LEU A 17 2.15 11.04 -7.85
C LEU A 17 3.60 10.58 -7.99
N TYR A 18 4.38 10.63 -6.91
CA TYR A 18 5.77 10.20 -6.92
C TYR A 18 5.91 8.71 -7.28
N VAL A 19 5.09 7.85 -6.68
CA VAL A 19 5.02 6.42 -7.03
C VAL A 19 4.62 6.24 -8.50
N GLY A 20 3.64 7.01 -8.99
CA GLY A 20 3.24 6.98 -10.40
C GLY A 20 4.37 7.34 -11.36
N VAL A 21 5.15 8.37 -11.05
CA VAL A 21 6.34 8.76 -11.84
C VAL A 21 7.40 7.67 -11.82
N LEU A 22 7.66 7.05 -10.66
CA LEU A 22 8.63 5.95 -10.56
C LEU A 22 8.22 4.76 -11.43
N VAL A 23 6.97 4.31 -11.33
CA VAL A 23 6.46 3.19 -12.13
C VAL A 23 6.53 3.51 -13.63
N THR A 24 6.11 4.72 -14.03
CA THR A 24 6.16 5.15 -15.43
C THR A 24 7.60 5.22 -15.95
N GLY A 25 8.53 5.74 -15.13
CA GLY A 25 9.95 5.77 -15.46
C GLY A 25 10.56 4.38 -15.62
N MET A 26 10.17 3.42 -14.77
CA MET A 26 10.59 2.03 -14.90
C MET A 26 10.05 1.38 -16.19
N ILE A 27 8.79 1.64 -16.55
CA ILE A 27 8.23 1.17 -17.83
C ILE A 27 8.96 1.78 -19.01
N ALA A 28 9.28 3.08 -18.97
CA ALA A 28 9.99 3.77 -20.03
C ALA A 28 11.44 3.27 -20.24
N LEU A 29 12.10 2.82 -19.17
CA LEU A 29 13.48 2.29 -19.20
C LEU A 29 13.54 0.77 -19.50
N TRP A 30 12.58 0.24 -20.25
CA TRP A 30 12.56 -1.16 -20.67
C TRP A 30 13.82 -1.52 -21.49
N PRO A 31 14.47 -2.69 -21.24
CA PRO A 31 14.08 -3.75 -20.31
C PRO A 31 14.65 -3.61 -18.90
N TYR A 32 15.55 -2.66 -18.64
CA TYR A 32 16.23 -2.54 -17.34
C TYR A 32 15.25 -2.24 -16.19
N GLY A 33 14.21 -1.45 -16.46
CA GLY A 33 13.16 -1.17 -15.47
C GLY A 33 12.27 -2.37 -15.10
N ALA A 34 12.34 -3.49 -15.85
CA ALA A 34 11.61 -4.72 -15.53
C ALA A 34 12.00 -5.29 -14.15
N ILE A 35 13.28 -5.18 -13.77
CA ILE A 35 13.77 -5.63 -12.46
C ILE A 35 13.09 -4.83 -11.35
N GLY A 36 13.00 -3.52 -11.50
CA GLY A 36 12.32 -2.64 -10.55
C GLY A 36 10.83 -2.98 -10.43
N LEU A 37 10.15 -3.15 -11.56
CA LEU A 37 8.74 -3.57 -11.58
C LEU A 37 8.52 -4.93 -10.92
N GLY A 38 9.44 -5.88 -11.11
CA GLY A 38 9.40 -7.19 -10.46
C GLY A 38 9.47 -7.10 -8.94
N ILE A 39 10.36 -6.25 -8.41
CA ILE A 39 10.48 -6.00 -6.97
C ILE A 39 9.18 -5.36 -6.42
N PHE A 40 8.64 -4.36 -7.12
CA PHE A 40 7.38 -3.72 -6.71
C PHE A 40 6.22 -4.72 -6.70
N ALA A 41 6.11 -5.57 -7.71
CA ALA A 41 5.10 -6.62 -7.77
C ALA A 41 5.25 -7.61 -6.61
N PHE A 42 6.47 -8.04 -6.29
CA PHE A 42 6.74 -8.96 -5.18
C PHE A 42 6.32 -8.38 -3.83
N ILE A 43 6.67 -7.12 -3.56
CA ILE A 43 6.25 -6.42 -2.33
C ILE A 43 4.72 -6.29 -2.29
N GLY A 44 4.09 -5.92 -3.40
CA GLY A 44 2.64 -5.82 -3.52
C GLY A 44 1.92 -7.14 -3.20
N ILE A 45 2.46 -8.27 -3.65
CA ILE A 45 1.94 -9.61 -3.35
C ILE A 45 2.02 -9.89 -1.85
N ILE A 46 3.17 -9.62 -1.19
CA ILE A 46 3.34 -9.85 0.24
C ILE A 46 2.37 -9.01 1.07
N LEU A 47 2.28 -7.71 0.76
CA LEU A 47 1.37 -6.81 1.46
C LEU A 47 -0.09 -7.22 1.24
N GLY A 48 -0.47 -7.54 0.00
CA GLY A 48 -1.81 -8.02 -0.33
C GLY A 48 -2.16 -9.31 0.41
N ALA A 49 -1.25 -10.28 0.45
CA ALA A 49 -1.41 -11.51 1.21
C ALA A 49 -1.61 -11.24 2.70
N THR A 50 -0.86 -10.31 3.27
CA THR A 50 -0.96 -9.92 4.68
C THR A 50 -2.30 -9.26 4.98
N VAL A 51 -2.77 -8.35 4.12
CA VAL A 51 -4.09 -7.72 4.26
C VAL A 51 -5.20 -8.75 4.17
N VAL A 52 -5.13 -9.68 3.20
CA VAL A 52 -6.12 -10.76 3.06
C VAL A 52 -6.13 -11.68 4.28
N GLN A 53 -4.97 -12.02 4.83
CA GLN A 53 -4.89 -12.80 6.09
C GLN A 53 -5.56 -12.06 7.24
N ARG A 54 -5.29 -10.76 7.40
CA ARG A 54 -5.91 -9.94 8.45
C ARG A 54 -7.42 -9.81 8.29
N LEU A 55 -7.91 -9.66 7.07
CA LEU A 55 -9.36 -9.57 6.80
C LEU A 55 -10.08 -10.89 7.03
N ASN A 56 -9.39 -12.03 6.89
CA ASN A 56 -9.95 -13.36 7.10
C ASN A 56 -9.65 -13.94 8.50
N ASP A 57 -9.06 -13.16 9.39
CA ASP A 57 -8.74 -13.58 10.75
C ASP A 57 -10.00 -13.62 11.62
N LYS A 58 -10.68 -14.77 11.58
CA LYS A 58 -11.91 -15.02 12.35
C LYS A 58 -11.67 -15.08 13.85
N GLU A 59 -10.47 -15.46 14.29
CA GLU A 59 -10.12 -15.47 15.72
C GLU A 59 -9.94 -14.04 16.23
N GLY A 60 -9.21 -13.20 15.48
CA GLY A 60 -9.07 -11.78 15.77
C GLY A 60 -10.41 -11.04 15.86
N GLU A 61 -11.36 -11.32 14.96
CA GLU A 61 -12.72 -10.79 15.04
C GLU A 61 -13.49 -11.28 16.28
N HIS A 62 -13.32 -12.55 16.66
CA HIS A 62 -14.01 -13.12 17.81
C HIS A 62 -13.58 -12.44 19.12
N TYR A 63 -12.28 -12.24 19.32
CA TYR A 63 -11.77 -11.55 20.50
C TYR A 63 -12.12 -10.06 20.47
N SER A 64 -12.04 -9.39 19.31
CA SER A 64 -12.42 -7.98 19.15
C SER A 64 -13.90 -7.71 19.45
N ARG A 65 -14.81 -8.63 19.13
CA ARG A 65 -16.25 -8.45 19.40
C ARG A 65 -16.66 -8.84 20.81
N ASN A 66 -16.06 -9.90 21.36
CA ASN A 66 -16.55 -10.54 22.57
C ASN A 66 -15.75 -10.14 23.82
N VAL A 67 -14.50 -9.72 23.66
CA VAL A 67 -13.68 -9.19 24.75
C VAL A 67 -13.69 -7.67 24.60
N LYS A 68 -14.68 -7.05 25.22
CA LYS A 68 -14.63 -5.60 25.49
C LYS A 68 -13.71 -5.42 26.69
N GLU A 69 -12.64 -4.64 26.53
CA GLU A 69 -12.02 -4.00 27.69
C GLU A 69 -13.06 -3.18 28.46
#